data_AF-A0A6V7PFJ1-F1
#
_entry.id   AF-A0A6V7PFJ1-F1
#
_cell.length_a   1.000
_cell.length_b   1.000
_cell.length_c   1.000
_cell.angle_alpha   90.00
_cell.angle_beta   90.00
_cell.angle_gamma   90.00
#
_symmetry.space_group_name_H-M   'P 1'
#
loop_
_entity.id
_entity.type
_entity.pdbx_description
1 polymer ?
#
loop_
_entity_poly.entity_id
_entity_poly.type
_entity_poly.pdbx_seq_one_letter_code
_entity_poly.pdbx_strand_id
1 'polypeptide(L)'
;MVGYTPRGMQLAQDYLEKMNARGFYLNAKMGSDLLLAAAGERTGGYTTANYLWDLMQTRNITPSLPAVEAYHKGLKQREIPADDPRLLLVSRTLDNLMDRFGGRDRFGGRRRT
;
A
#
# COMPACT_ATOMS: atom_id res chain seq x y z
N MET A 1 -10.67 -0.26 -23.52
CA MET A 1 -10.23 0.52 -22.34
C MET A 1 -11.35 0.50 -21.32
N VAL A 2 -11.27 -0.31 -20.27
CA VAL A 2 -12.24 -0.31 -19.17
C VAL A 2 -11.90 0.89 -18.29
N GLY A 3 -12.64 1.97 -18.48
CA GLY A 3 -12.33 3.28 -17.91
C GLY A 3 -12.48 3.31 -16.39
N TYR A 4 -11.41 3.73 -15.72
CA TYR A 4 -11.41 4.17 -14.32
C TYR A 4 -12.26 5.42 -14.18
N THR A 5 -13.58 5.24 -14.17
CA THR A 5 -14.54 6.33 -13.99
C THR A 5 -14.70 6.63 -12.50
N PRO A 6 -14.94 7.89 -12.09
CA PRO A 6 -15.21 8.24 -10.69
C PRO A 6 -16.31 7.38 -10.05
N ARG A 7 -17.33 7.04 -10.86
CA ARG A 7 -18.44 6.18 -10.47
C ARG A 7 -18.02 4.73 -10.26
N GLY A 8 -17.11 4.21 -11.09
CA GLY A 8 -16.52 2.88 -10.94
C GLY A 8 -15.64 2.75 -9.70
N MET A 9 -14.87 3.80 -9.37
CA MET A 9 -14.07 3.84 -8.14
C MET A 9 -14.92 3.89 -6.88
N GLN A 10 -15.99 4.70 -6.86
CA GLN A 10 -16.96 4.70 -5.76
C GLN A 10 -17.62 3.33 -5.58
N LEU A 11 -17.97 2.67 -6.68
CA LEU A 11 -18.55 1.33 -6.63
C LEU A 11 -17.55 0.30 -6.05
N ALA A 12 -16.28 0.38 -6.46
CA ALA A 12 -15.22 -0.47 -5.91
C ALA A 12 -15.02 -0.24 -4.41
N GLN A 13 -15.07 1.02 -3.97
CA GLN A 13 -14.96 1.37 -2.55
C GLN A 13 -16.15 0.87 -1.73
N ASP A 14 -17.38 1.06 -2.21
CA ASP A 14 -18.60 0.59 -1.56
C ASP A 14 -18.65 -0.96 -1.48
N TYR A 15 -18.14 -1.65 -2.51
CA TYR A 15 -17.97 -3.10 -2.47
C TYR A 15 -16.91 -3.55 -1.45
N LEU A 16 -15.78 -2.85 -1.34
CA LEU A 16 -14.77 -3.12 -0.33
C LEU A 16 -15.31 -2.90 1.09
N GLU A 17 -16.10 -1.85 1.31
CA GLU A 17 -16.81 -1.59 2.58
C GLU A 17 -17.82 -2.69 2.91
N LYS A 18 -18.62 -3.12 1.93
CA LYS A 18 -19.58 -4.24 2.10
C LYS A 18 -18.87 -5.57 2.37
N MET A 19 -17.71 -5.82 1.76
CA MET A 19 -16.88 -6.98 2.07
C MET A 19 -16.29 -6.90 3.49
N ASN A 20 -15.81 -5.72 3.90
CA ASN A 20 -15.34 -5.48 5.26
C ASN A 20 -16.45 -5.75 6.29
N ALA A 21 -17.64 -5.18 6.07
CA ALA A 21 -18.80 -5.33 6.95
C ALA A 21 -19.33 -6.77 7.04
N ARG A 22 -19.15 -7.57 5.98
CA ARG A 22 -19.53 -8.99 5.95
C ARG A 22 -18.46 -9.93 6.51
N GLY A 23 -17.36 -9.40 7.06
CA GLY A 23 -16.26 -10.21 7.57
C GLY A 23 -15.44 -10.91 6.46
N PHE A 24 -15.58 -10.50 5.20
CA PHE A 24 -14.67 -10.97 4.15
C PHE A 24 -13.26 -10.42 4.44
N TYR A 25 -12.34 -11.34 4.66
CA TYR A 25 -10.95 -11.02 4.94
C TYR A 25 -10.25 -10.61 3.64
N LEU A 26 -9.94 -9.33 3.48
CA LEU A 26 -8.84 -8.92 2.62
C LEU A 26 -7.59 -9.61 3.14
N ASN A 27 -7.15 -10.68 2.47
CA ASN A 27 -5.88 -11.31 2.80
C ASN A 27 -4.74 -10.33 2.42
N ALA A 28 -3.57 -10.49 3.04
CA ALA A 28 -2.42 -9.62 2.82
C ALA A 28 -2.04 -9.47 1.34
N LYS A 29 -2.21 -10.54 0.54
CA LYS A 29 -1.91 -10.56 -0.88
C LYS A 29 -2.92 -9.71 -1.68
N MET A 30 -4.22 -9.91 -1.48
CA MET A 30 -5.27 -9.13 -2.13
C MET A 30 -5.18 -7.65 -1.77
N GLY A 31 -4.96 -7.32 -0.49
CA GLY A 31 -4.78 -5.93 -0.07
C GLY A 31 -3.57 -5.29 -0.76
N SER A 32 -2.47 -6.03 -0.87
CA SER A 32 -1.27 -5.56 -1.56
C SER A 32 -1.46 -5.40 -3.07
N ASP A 33 -2.11 -6.36 -3.73
CA ASP A 33 -2.38 -6.32 -5.18
C ASP A 33 -3.33 -5.15 -5.52
N LEU A 34 -4.34 -4.91 -4.69
CA LEU A 34 -5.26 -3.78 -4.83
C LEU A 34 -4.56 -2.44 -4.56
N LEU A 35 -3.72 -2.36 -3.51
CA LEU A 35 -2.95 -1.16 -3.19
C LEU A 35 -1.99 -0.82 -4.33
N LEU A 36 -1.33 -1.83 -4.92
CA LEU A 36 -0.45 -1.67 -6.07
C LEU A 36 -1.21 -1.15 -7.29
N ALA A 37 -2.39 -1.70 -7.59
CA ALA A 37 -3.21 -1.24 -8.70
C ALA A 37 -3.71 0.20 -8.50
N ALA A 38 -4.19 0.51 -7.30
CA ALA A 38 -4.68 1.86 -6.95
C ALA A 38 -3.56 2.90 -6.91
N ALA A 39 -2.36 2.53 -6.45
CA ALA A 39 -1.18 3.39 -6.49
C ALA A 39 -0.62 3.55 -7.92
N GLY A 40 -0.87 2.60 -8.82
CA GLY A 40 -0.56 2.77 -10.24
C GLY A 40 -1.47 3.79 -10.95
N GLU A 41 -2.62 4.12 -10.36
CA GLU A 41 -3.62 4.97 -10.99
C GLU A 41 -3.31 6.46 -10.79
N ARG A 42 -2.78 7.11 -11.83
CA ARG A 42 -2.47 8.56 -11.81
C ARG A 42 -3.73 9.45 -11.88
N THR A 43 -4.85 8.92 -12.33
CA THR A 43 -6.09 9.67 -12.61
C THR A 43 -7.07 9.72 -11.44
N GLY A 44 -7.01 8.77 -10.51
CA GLY A 44 -8.07 8.49 -9.54
C GLY A 44 -7.99 9.21 -8.19
N GLY A 45 -7.09 10.17 -8.01
CA GLY A 45 -7.04 10.96 -6.77
C GLY A 45 -6.41 10.26 -5.56
N TYR A 46 -5.90 9.03 -5.69
CA TYR A 46 -5.35 8.19 -4.60
C TYR A 46 -6.31 7.91 -3.45
N THR A 47 -7.59 8.29 -3.54
CA THR A 47 -8.60 8.03 -2.50
C THR A 47 -8.75 6.54 -2.22
N THR A 48 -8.77 5.72 -3.27
CA THR A 48 -8.81 4.25 -3.15
C THR A 48 -7.53 3.69 -2.51
N ALA A 49 -6.36 4.20 -2.90
CA ALA A 49 -5.07 3.77 -2.34
C ALA A 49 -4.94 4.15 -0.85
N ASN A 50 -5.39 5.35 -0.49
CA ASN A 50 -5.48 5.84 0.88
C ASN A 50 -6.40 4.96 1.73
N TYR A 51 -7.60 4.67 1.23
CA TYR A 51 -8.55 3.81 1.91
C TYR A 51 -8.00 2.39 2.13
N LEU A 52 -7.36 1.80 1.10
CA LEU A 52 -6.73 0.47 1.21
C LEU A 52 -5.58 0.47 2.23
N TRP A 53 -4.75 1.51 2.23
CA TRP A 53 -3.68 1.67 3.21
C TRP A 53 -4.22 1.70 4.65
N ASP A 54 -5.25 2.51 4.92
CA ASP A 54 -5.87 2.62 6.25
C ASP A 54 -6.56 1.32 6.65
N LEU A 55 -7.21 0.64 5.71
CA LEU A 55 -7.87 -0.65 5.94
C LEU A 55 -6.86 -1.75 6.28
N MET A 56 -5.66 -1.72 5.67
CA MET A 56 -4.59 -2.66 6.00
C MET A 56 -3.97 -2.35 7.36
N GLN A 57 -3.73 -1.07 7.67
CA GLN A 57 -3.24 -0.60 8.97
C GLN A 57 -4.17 -0.98 10.12
N THR A 58 -5.47 -0.69 9.99
CA THR A 58 -6.49 -1.00 11.01
C THR A 58 -6.61 -2.50 11.28
N ARG A 59 -6.30 -3.34 10.28
CA ARG A 59 -6.28 -4.80 10.40
C ARG A 59 -4.91 -5.37 10.77
N ASN A 60 -3.93 -4.52 11.02
CA ASN A 60 -2.53 -4.89 11.32
C ASN A 60 -1.91 -5.80 10.24
N ILE A 61 -2.31 -5.61 8.98
CA ILE A 61 -1.83 -6.35 7.82
C ILE A 61 -0.69 -5.55 7.20
N THR A 62 0.50 -6.16 7.12
CA THR A 62 1.64 -5.55 6.44
C THR A 62 1.50 -5.72 4.92
N PRO A 63 1.46 -4.64 4.13
CA PRO A 63 1.42 -4.74 2.66
C PRO A 63 2.75 -5.25 2.10
N SER A 64 2.73 -5.71 0.85
CA SER A 64 3.94 -6.15 0.16
C SER A 64 4.85 -4.98 -0.21
N LEU A 65 6.16 -5.21 -0.22
CA LEU A 65 7.17 -4.23 -0.62
C LEU A 65 6.82 -3.49 -1.94
N PRO A 66 6.49 -4.16 -3.06
CA PRO A 66 6.18 -3.46 -4.31
C PRO A 66 4.93 -2.56 -4.22
N ALA A 67 3.94 -2.93 -3.40
CA ALA A 67 2.74 -2.11 -3.18
C ALA A 67 3.06 -0.84 -2.38
N VAL A 68 3.85 -0.97 -1.31
CA VAL A 68 4.30 0.18 -0.49
C VAL A 68 5.19 1.12 -1.31
N GLU A 69 6.09 0.59 -2.13
CA GLU A 69 6.92 1.40 -3.02
C GLU A 69 6.10 2.20 -4.03
N ALA A 70 5.14 1.56 -4.70
CA ALA A 70 4.28 2.23 -5.67
C ALA A 70 3.47 3.35 -5.00
N TYR A 71 2.92 3.07 -3.82
CA TYR A 71 2.17 4.04 -3.04
C TYR A 71 3.04 5.22 -2.59
N HIS A 72 4.25 4.95 -2.08
CA HIS A 72 5.21 5.98 -1.68
C HIS A 72 5.65 6.86 -2.85
N LYS A 73 5.99 6.26 -4.00
CA LYS A 73 6.33 6.99 -5.24
C LYS A 73 5.17 7.84 -5.71
N GLY A 74 3.95 7.32 -5.59
CA GLY A 74 2.71 8.01 -5.90
C GLY A 74 2.43 9.24 -5.05
N LEU A 75 2.61 9.11 -3.74
CA LEU A 75 2.50 10.23 -2.79
C LEU A 75 3.55 11.30 -3.07
N LYS A 76 4.80 10.91 -3.35
CA LYS A 76 5.89 11.85 -3.69
C LYS A 76 5.73 12.56 -5.04
N GLN A 77 5.06 11.94 -6.00
CA GLN A 77 4.76 12.58 -7.29
C GLN A 77 3.72 13.68 -7.18
N ARG A 78 2.96 13.71 -6.09
CA ARG A 78 2.10 14.83 -5.74
C ARG A 78 2.89 15.81 -4.87
N GLU A 79 2.62 17.10 -5.01
CA GLU A 79 3.09 18.16 -4.11
C GLU A 79 2.39 18.09 -2.74
N ILE A 80 2.29 16.90 -2.16
CA ILE A 80 1.86 16.72 -0.78
C ILE A 80 3.02 17.20 0.10
N PRO A 81 2.77 18.00 1.15
CA PRO A 81 3.82 18.40 2.06
C PRO A 81 4.64 17.20 2.53
N ALA A 82 5.97 17.29 2.50
CA ALA A 82 6.85 16.21 2.91
C ALA A 82 6.65 15.79 4.37
N ASP A 83 6.06 16.67 5.18
CA ASP A 83 5.69 16.46 6.58
C ASP A 83 4.32 15.80 6.76
N ASP A 84 3.65 15.36 5.69
CA ASP A 84 2.40 14.63 5.85
C ASP A 84 2.65 13.36 6.67
N PRO A 85 1.94 13.17 7.81
CA PRO A 85 2.10 12.01 8.67
C PRO A 85 1.98 10.68 7.91
N ARG A 86 1.19 10.67 6.83
CA ARG A 86 1.00 9.49 5.98
C ARG A 86 2.26 9.14 5.20
N LEU A 87 2.95 10.14 4.64
CA LEU A 87 4.19 9.92 3.90
C LEU A 87 5.28 9.36 4.81
N LEU A 88 5.40 9.89 6.03
CA LEU A 88 6.32 9.40 7.05
C LEU A 88 6.03 7.95 7.44
N LEU A 89 4.75 7.63 7.67
CA LEU A 89 4.32 6.27 8.02
C LEU A 89 4.62 5.27 6.89
N VAL A 90 4.34 5.66 5.65
CA VAL A 90 4.61 4.84 4.46
C VAL A 90 6.11 4.63 4.28
N SER A 91 6.92 5.69 4.39
CA SER A 91 8.38 5.59 4.28
C SER A 91 8.96 4.67 5.36
N ARG A 92 8.53 4.80 6.62
CA ARG A 92 8.97 3.92 7.70
C ARG A 92 8.57 2.47 7.46
N THR A 93 7.37 2.23 6.93
CA THR A 93 6.90 0.88 6.60
C THR A 93 7.72 0.29 5.46
N LEU A 94 8.06 1.12 4.46
CA LEU A 94 8.94 0.75 3.36
C LEU A 94 10.33 0.36 3.88
N ASP A 95 10.95 1.18 4.72
CA ASP A 95 12.27 0.92 5.29
C ASP A 95 12.28 -0.39 6.10
N ASN A 96 11.26 -0.61 6.95
CA ASN A 96 11.11 -1.87 7.69
C ASN A 96 10.97 -3.10 6.78
N LEU A 97 10.26 -2.95 5.66
CA LEU A 97 10.12 -4.02 4.66
C LEU A 97 11.43 -4.23 3.90
N MET A 98 12.13 -3.17 3.51
CA MET A 98 13.44 -3.23 2.87
C MET A 98 14.48 -3.87 3.80
N ASP A 99 14.46 -3.58 5.09
CA ASP A 99 15.35 -4.24 6.06
C ASP A 99 15.01 -5.73 6.21
N ARG A 100 13.72 -6.10 6.18
CA ARG A 100 13.31 -7.52 6.19
C ARG A 100 13.68 -8.28 4.92
N PHE A 101 13.56 -7.65 3.75
CA PHE A 101 13.85 -8.29 2.46
C PHE A 101 15.34 -8.20 2.07
N GLY A 102 16.03 -7.12 2.45
CA GLY A 102 17.47 -6.89 2.26
C GLY A 102 18.34 -7.47 3.39
N GLY A 103 17.74 -7.86 4.51
CA GLY A 103 18.41 -8.59 5.60
C GLY A 103 18.84 -10.01 5.25
N ARG A 104 18.43 -10.55 4.09
CA ARG A 104 18.88 -11.87 3.62
C ARG A 104 20.32 -11.86 3.06
N ASP A 105 20.87 -10.68 2.76
CA ASP A 105 22.23 -10.49 2.22
C ASP A 105 23.17 -9.69 3.12
N ARG A 106 22.85 -9.50 4.42
CA ARG A 106 23.77 -8.84 5.38
C ARG A 106 24.21 -9.68 6.58
N PHE A 107 23.87 -10.96 6.61
CA PHE A 107 24.39 -11.93 7.59
C PHE A 107 25.08 -13.15 6.93
N GLY A 108 25.66 -12.94 5.76
CA GLY A 108 26.54 -13.89 5.08
C GLY A 108 28.01 -13.51 5.17
N GLY A 109 28.55 -13.20 6.35
CA GLY A 109 29.99 -12.98 6.45
C GLY A 109 30.51 -12.30 7.71
N ARG A 110 30.80 -13.10 8.74
CA ARG A 110 32.10 -13.00 9.43
C ARG A 110 32.51 -14.34 10.02
N ARG A 111 33.50 -14.91 9.33
CA ARG A 111 34.46 -15.96 9.68
C ARG A 111 34.83 -15.95 11.18
N ARG A 112 34.78 -17.09 11.87
CA ARG A 112 35.83 -18.15 12.04
C ARG A 112 36.25 -18.12 13.52
N THR A 113 36.15 -19.28 14.14
CA THR A 113 36.92 -19.68 15.33
C THR A 113 38.42 -19.53 15.09
#